data_AF-A0A8J6W730-F1
#
_entry.id   AF-A0A8J6W730-F1
#
_cell.length_a   1.000
_cell.length_b   1.000
_cell.length_c   1.000
_cell.angle_alpha   90.00
_cell.angle_beta   90.00
_cell.angle_gamma   90.00
#
_symmetry.space_group_name_H-M   'P 1'
#
loop_
_entity.id
_entity.type
_entity.pdbx_description
1 polymer ?
#
loop_
_entity_poly.entity_id
_entity_poly.type
_entity_poly.pdbx_seq_one_letter_code
_entity_poly.pdbx_strand_id
1 'polypeptide(L)'
;MATDYVLFVHGVKQRQPEAFNRTVQELLQNVQRSIGSNGRTIKPIVVFWGDLNVQPQASLRQGLEASPQWRNLWLTDFRIREVVEFAGDAALYLSRHVGAQVVQRFQQIALPVLQGAQPGDRLHIVTHSLGSVILFDLLFATRWDDPSLDKDASTRQTRQTVTQLRNTLFGLGQEPGRGIHISSVHTLGSPIALFSLLSVTGDSTHDLTKDLRAMLQTLYHQRGKKALPWYNYLHPGDPIAYPLQGLMPRLMGNAQLYVHLRDVITEHRGLPITWGRLPLLWGGDAHSGYWKSSTVVKTLVEVLR
;
A
#
# COMPACT_ATOMS: atom_id res chain seq x y z
N MET A 1 7.77 -26.62 8.01
CA MET A 1 8.54 -25.38 8.31
C MET A 1 7.57 -24.23 8.25
N ALA A 2 7.57 -23.31 9.22
CA ALA A 2 6.65 -22.18 9.20
C ALA A 2 7.06 -21.15 8.14
N THR A 3 6.07 -20.45 7.58
CA THR A 3 6.24 -19.54 6.45
C THR A 3 6.00 -18.09 6.87
N ASP A 4 6.89 -17.19 6.44
CA ASP A 4 6.67 -15.75 6.45
C ASP A 4 6.20 -15.32 5.06
N TYR A 5 4.91 -15.07 4.94
CA TYR A 5 4.34 -14.47 3.74
C TYR A 5 4.65 -12.97 3.73
N VAL A 6 5.15 -12.46 2.62
CA VAL A 6 5.39 -11.02 2.44
C VAL A 6 4.49 -10.51 1.33
N LEU A 7 3.42 -9.81 1.70
CA LEU A 7 2.46 -9.23 0.77
C LEU A 7 2.97 -7.89 0.28
N PHE A 8 3.33 -7.84 -1.00
CA PHE A 8 3.69 -6.63 -1.72
C PHE A 8 2.47 -6.08 -2.44
N VAL A 9 2.08 -4.84 -2.11
CA VAL A 9 1.03 -4.12 -2.83
C VAL A 9 1.65 -2.93 -3.54
N HIS A 10 1.66 -3.00 -4.87
CA HIS A 10 2.15 -1.92 -5.72
C HIS A 10 1.23 -0.70 -5.68
N GLY A 11 1.81 0.49 -5.86
CA GLY A 11 1.05 1.73 -6.06
C GLY A 11 1.06 2.19 -7.50
N VAL A 12 1.63 3.37 -7.76
CA VAL A 12 1.52 4.11 -9.04
C VAL A 12 2.73 3.99 -9.94
N LYS A 13 2.64 4.59 -11.13
CA LYS A 13 3.73 4.87 -12.09
C LYS A 13 4.35 3.66 -12.79
N GLN A 14 4.62 2.55 -12.10
CA GLN A 14 5.04 1.32 -12.77
C GLN A 14 3.84 0.67 -13.50
N ARG A 15 3.99 0.44 -14.80
CA ARG A 15 2.97 -0.13 -15.68
C ARG A 15 3.28 -1.58 -16.08
N GLN A 16 4.50 -2.04 -15.85
CA GLN A 16 4.95 -3.38 -16.23
C GLN A 16 5.00 -4.31 -15.00
N PRO A 17 4.15 -5.36 -14.94
CA PRO A 17 4.12 -6.28 -13.81
C PRO A 17 5.45 -7.03 -13.63
N GLU A 18 6.11 -7.41 -14.73
CA GLU A 18 7.40 -8.10 -14.68
C GLU A 18 8.51 -7.23 -14.07
N ALA A 19 8.53 -5.94 -14.40
CA ALA A 19 9.50 -5.00 -13.85
C ALA A 19 9.27 -4.82 -12.34
N PHE A 20 8.02 -4.75 -11.89
CA PHE A 20 7.70 -4.73 -10.47
C PHE A 20 8.13 -6.01 -9.75
N ASN A 21 7.84 -7.17 -10.35
CA ASN A 21 8.24 -8.46 -9.81
C ASN A 21 9.77 -8.55 -9.65
N ARG A 22 10.56 -8.11 -10.63
CA ARG A 22 12.03 -8.08 -10.52
C ARG A 22 12.48 -7.24 -9.33
N THR A 23 11.93 -6.04 -9.18
CA THR A 23 12.23 -5.14 -8.05
C THR A 23 11.93 -5.79 -6.69
N VAL A 24 10.79 -6.47 -6.57
CA VAL A 24 10.43 -7.21 -5.35
C VAL A 24 11.39 -8.38 -5.09
N GLN A 25 11.75 -9.14 -6.13
CA GLN A 25 12.69 -10.25 -6.01
C GLN A 25 14.08 -9.78 -5.59
N GLU A 26 14.59 -8.68 -6.16
CA GLU A 26 15.87 -8.10 -5.77
C GLU A 26 15.88 -7.68 -4.28
N LEU A 27 14.82 -7.01 -3.81
CA LEU A 27 14.67 -6.65 -2.40
C LEU A 27 14.69 -7.91 -1.52
N LEU A 28 13.91 -8.93 -1.85
CA LEU A 28 13.83 -10.16 -1.06
C LEU A 28 15.13 -10.96 -1.08
N GLN A 29 15.85 -11.00 -2.20
CA GLN A 29 17.17 -11.62 -2.27
C GLN A 29 18.16 -10.90 -1.33
N ASN A 30 18.11 -9.57 -1.25
CA ASN A 30 18.94 -8.81 -0.30
C ASN A 30 18.59 -9.12 1.15
N VAL A 31 17.30 -9.23 1.46
CA VAL A 31 16.79 -9.59 2.78
C VAL A 31 17.21 -11.02 3.15
N GLN A 32 16.96 -12.00 2.28
CA GLN A 32 17.31 -13.41 2.48
C GLN A 32 18.82 -13.61 2.68
N ARG A 33 19.66 -12.96 1.87
CA ARG A 33 21.12 -12.98 2.03
C ARG A 33 21.55 -12.44 3.40
N SER A 34 20.86 -11.42 3.90
CA SER A 34 21.19 -10.77 5.19
C SER A 34 20.63 -11.51 6.41
N ILE A 35 19.51 -12.23 6.26
CA ILE A 35 18.93 -13.08 7.30
C ILE A 35 19.79 -14.34 7.48
N GLY A 36 20.24 -14.95 6.38
CA GLY A 36 20.83 -16.29 6.40
C GLY A 36 19.76 -17.36 6.61
N SER A 37 20.09 -18.43 7.32
CA SER A 37 19.11 -19.46 7.69
C SER A 37 18.45 -19.10 9.02
N ASN A 38 17.15 -18.83 9.01
CA ASN A 38 16.34 -18.56 10.21
C ASN A 38 15.30 -19.66 10.50
N GLY A 39 15.37 -20.80 9.79
CA GLY A 39 14.43 -21.92 9.95
C GLY A 39 13.00 -21.62 9.48
N ARG A 40 12.79 -20.55 8.70
CA ARG A 40 11.49 -20.16 8.14
C ARG A 40 11.59 -19.94 6.63
N THR A 41 10.50 -20.23 5.93
CA THR A 41 10.40 -19.97 4.48
C THR A 41 9.85 -18.58 4.24
N ILE A 42 10.53 -17.75 3.45
CA ILE A 42 9.99 -16.44 3.05
C ILE A 42 9.29 -16.60 1.68
N LYS A 43 8.01 -16.27 1.61
CA LYS A 43 7.19 -16.42 0.39
C LYS A 43 6.54 -15.09 -0.02
N PRO A 44 6.92 -14.50 -1.18
CA PRO A 44 6.27 -13.29 -1.68
C PRO A 44 4.83 -13.55 -2.14
N ILE A 45 3.96 -12.58 -1.92
CA ILE A 45 2.66 -12.44 -2.57
C ILE A 45 2.67 -11.07 -3.24
N VAL A 46 2.69 -11.00 -4.57
CA VAL A 46 2.90 -9.73 -5.29
C VAL A 46 1.62 -9.30 -6.00
N VAL A 47 0.93 -8.33 -5.43
CA VAL A 47 -0.30 -7.77 -6.00
C VAL A 47 0.06 -6.52 -6.81
N PHE A 48 -0.17 -6.61 -8.12
CA PHE A 48 0.07 -5.54 -9.07
C PHE A 48 -1.24 -5.15 -9.76
N TRP A 49 -1.43 -3.85 -9.97
CA TRP A 49 -2.64 -3.29 -10.59
C TRP A 49 -2.36 -2.12 -11.56
N GLY A 50 -1.09 -1.69 -11.68
CA GLY A 50 -0.74 -0.50 -12.46
C GLY A 50 -1.00 -0.64 -13.96
N ASP A 51 -1.20 -1.86 -14.45
CA ASP A 51 -1.61 -2.18 -15.81
C ASP A 51 -3.07 -1.78 -16.11
N LEU A 52 -3.95 -1.78 -15.10
CA LEU A 52 -5.37 -1.43 -15.27
C LEU A 52 -5.55 0.03 -15.73
N ASN A 53 -4.60 0.90 -15.41
CA ASN A 53 -4.70 2.33 -15.68
C ASN A 53 -4.12 2.74 -17.03
N VAL A 54 -3.42 1.84 -17.73
CA VAL A 54 -2.71 2.14 -18.99
C VAL A 54 -3.67 2.66 -20.05
N GLN A 55 -4.77 1.95 -20.30
CA GLN A 55 -5.73 2.33 -21.34
C GLN A 55 -6.51 3.60 -20.97
N PRO A 56 -7.11 3.72 -19.76
CA PRO A 56 -7.79 4.96 -19.38
C PRO A 56 -6.90 6.20 -19.43
N GLN A 57 -5.63 6.10 -19.01
CA GLN A 57 -4.69 7.23 -19.07
C GLN A 57 -4.25 7.54 -20.50
N ALA A 58 -4.05 6.54 -21.34
CA ALA A 58 -3.76 6.77 -22.76
C ALA A 58 -4.91 7.52 -23.46
N SER A 59 -6.16 7.12 -23.20
CA SER A 59 -7.35 7.80 -23.72
C SER A 59 -7.46 9.25 -23.22
N LEU A 60 -7.24 9.48 -21.92
CA LEU A 60 -7.23 10.83 -21.36
C LEU A 60 -6.14 11.70 -22.00
N ARG A 61 -4.92 11.16 -22.12
CA ARG A 61 -3.80 11.83 -22.75
C ARG A 61 -4.12 12.21 -24.20
N GLN A 62 -4.66 11.27 -24.98
CA GLN A 62 -5.05 11.54 -26.37
C GLN A 62 -6.09 12.68 -26.45
N GLY A 63 -7.09 12.67 -25.56
CA GLY A 63 -8.09 13.73 -25.50
C GLY A 63 -7.51 15.11 -25.13
N LEU A 64 -6.54 15.15 -24.20
CA LEU A 64 -5.83 16.38 -23.83
C LEU A 64 -4.97 16.90 -24.98
N GLU A 65 -4.19 16.02 -25.62
CA GLU A 65 -3.27 16.35 -26.71
C GLU A 65 -4.00 16.76 -28.01
N ALA A 66 -5.25 16.32 -28.20
CA ALA A 66 -6.09 16.72 -29.32
C ALA A 66 -6.53 18.19 -29.28
N SER A 67 -6.45 18.85 -28.11
CA SER A 67 -6.77 20.26 -28.00
C SER A 67 -5.71 21.12 -28.69
N PRO A 68 -6.08 22.09 -29.55
CA PRO A 68 -5.12 23.00 -30.17
C PRO A 68 -4.34 23.83 -29.14
N GLN A 69 -4.88 24.00 -27.94
CA GLN A 69 -4.24 24.74 -26.85
C GLN A 69 -3.18 23.93 -26.11
N TRP A 70 -3.12 22.60 -26.29
CA TRP A 70 -2.17 21.74 -25.58
C TRP A 70 -0.72 22.19 -25.78
N ARG A 71 -0.37 22.58 -27.01
CA ARG A 71 0.97 23.04 -27.38
C ARG A 71 1.37 24.38 -26.74
N ASN A 72 0.38 25.14 -26.26
CA ASN A 72 0.61 26.42 -25.60
C ASN A 72 0.83 26.27 -24.09
N LEU A 73 0.56 25.08 -23.53
CA LEU A 73 0.75 24.81 -22.10
C LEU A 73 2.23 24.59 -21.79
N TRP A 74 2.66 25.13 -20.65
CA TRP A 74 3.98 24.83 -20.11
C TRP A 74 3.99 23.49 -19.40
N LEU A 75 5.16 22.83 -19.42
CA LEU A 75 5.44 21.61 -18.67
C LEU A 75 4.49 20.44 -19.02
N THR A 76 4.11 20.31 -20.29
CA THR A 76 3.20 19.24 -20.78
C THR A 76 3.69 17.85 -20.41
N ASP A 77 4.98 17.56 -20.55
CA ASP A 77 5.57 16.28 -20.15
C ASP A 77 5.43 16.00 -18.66
N PHE A 78 5.72 16.99 -17.81
CA PHE A 78 5.55 16.87 -16.36
C PHE A 78 4.07 16.68 -15.97
N ARG A 79 3.16 17.42 -16.62
CA ARG A 79 1.72 17.28 -16.40
C ARG A 79 1.24 15.86 -16.72
N ILE A 80 1.73 15.24 -17.79
CA ILE A 80 1.36 13.86 -18.12
C ILE A 80 2.04 12.87 -17.17
N ARG A 81 3.37 12.89 -17.10
CA ARG A 81 4.17 11.84 -16.44
C ARG A 81 4.13 11.87 -14.91
N GLU A 82 3.92 13.04 -14.31
CA GLU A 82 3.91 13.15 -12.85
C GLU A 82 2.50 13.41 -12.34
N VAL A 83 1.80 14.40 -12.89
CA VAL A 83 0.48 14.78 -12.38
C VAL A 83 -0.61 13.80 -12.82
N VAL A 84 -0.76 13.55 -14.13
CA VAL A 84 -1.81 12.66 -14.64
C VAL A 84 -1.53 11.21 -14.25
N GLU A 85 -0.30 10.74 -14.29
CA GLU A 85 -0.01 9.37 -13.85
C GLU A 85 -0.36 9.16 -12.36
N PHE A 86 0.04 10.07 -11.47
CA PHE A 86 -0.27 9.94 -10.04
C PHE A 86 -1.74 10.21 -9.70
N ALA A 87 -2.25 11.40 -10.07
CA ALA A 87 -3.62 11.79 -9.76
C ALA A 87 -4.64 10.98 -10.56
N GLY A 88 -4.30 10.57 -11.78
CA GLY A 88 -5.11 9.67 -12.59
C GLY A 88 -5.15 8.27 -12.00
N ASP A 89 -4.03 7.71 -11.51
CA ASP A 89 -4.05 6.43 -10.79
C ASP A 89 -4.96 6.52 -9.55
N ALA A 90 -4.86 7.60 -8.77
CA ALA A 90 -5.73 7.83 -7.61
C ALA A 90 -7.21 7.94 -8.00
N ALA A 91 -7.54 8.76 -9.00
CA ALA A 91 -8.90 8.96 -9.46
C ALA A 91 -9.52 7.68 -10.04
N LEU A 92 -8.74 6.92 -10.81
CA LEU A 92 -9.16 5.62 -11.34
C LEU A 92 -9.45 4.66 -10.20
N TYR A 93 -8.59 4.55 -9.18
CA TYR A 93 -8.86 3.66 -8.04
C TYR A 93 -10.16 4.02 -7.28
N LEU A 94 -10.46 5.30 -7.14
CA LEU A 94 -11.70 5.76 -6.50
C LEU A 94 -12.95 5.41 -7.31
N SER A 95 -12.83 5.25 -8.65
CA SER A 95 -13.91 4.71 -9.48
C SER A 95 -14.31 3.30 -9.01
N ARG A 96 -15.62 3.06 -8.86
CA ARG A 96 -16.16 1.76 -8.46
C ARG A 96 -15.72 0.63 -9.41
N HIS A 97 -15.63 0.91 -10.71
CA HIS A 97 -15.30 -0.10 -11.72
C HIS A 97 -13.84 -0.57 -11.62
N VAL A 98 -12.88 0.37 -11.66
CA VAL A 98 -11.45 0.02 -11.55
C VAL A 98 -11.14 -0.48 -10.14
N GLY A 99 -11.75 0.11 -9.11
CA GLY A 99 -11.67 -0.41 -7.74
C GLY A 99 -12.09 -1.88 -7.64
N ALA A 100 -13.20 -2.28 -8.29
CA ALA A 100 -13.63 -3.68 -8.34
C ALA A 100 -12.63 -4.58 -9.09
N GLN A 101 -12.00 -4.10 -10.16
CA GLN A 101 -10.92 -4.85 -10.84
C GLN A 101 -9.69 -5.04 -9.93
N VAL A 102 -9.34 -4.04 -9.12
CA VAL A 102 -8.28 -4.18 -8.11
C VAL A 102 -8.65 -5.23 -7.07
N VAL A 103 -9.91 -5.24 -6.60
CA VAL A 103 -10.43 -6.28 -5.69
C VAL A 103 -10.31 -7.67 -6.30
N GLN A 104 -10.64 -7.83 -7.59
CA GLN A 104 -10.46 -9.09 -8.31
C GLN A 104 -8.99 -9.53 -8.38
N ARG A 105 -8.02 -8.60 -8.50
CA ARG A 105 -6.59 -8.95 -8.42
C ARG A 105 -6.22 -9.53 -7.06
N PHE A 106 -6.72 -8.96 -5.96
CA PHE A 106 -6.54 -9.53 -4.63
C PHE A 106 -7.16 -10.93 -4.51
N GLN A 107 -8.35 -11.13 -5.07
CA GLN A 107 -9.03 -12.43 -5.11
C GLN A 107 -8.20 -13.50 -5.84
N GLN A 108 -7.59 -13.13 -6.96
CA GLN A 108 -6.85 -14.08 -7.81
C GLN A 108 -5.46 -14.39 -7.24
N ILE A 109 -4.79 -13.40 -6.65
CA ILE A 109 -3.38 -13.50 -6.28
C ILE A 109 -3.20 -13.76 -4.79
N ALA A 110 -3.79 -12.91 -3.94
CA ALA A 110 -3.52 -12.93 -2.50
C ALA A 110 -4.42 -13.92 -1.76
N LEU A 111 -5.72 -13.90 -2.05
CA LEU A 111 -6.70 -14.66 -1.28
C LEU A 111 -6.41 -16.17 -1.21
N PRO A 112 -6.08 -16.88 -2.30
CA PRO A 112 -5.84 -18.33 -2.24
C PRO A 112 -4.60 -18.67 -1.40
N VAL A 113 -3.57 -17.82 -1.45
CA VAL A 113 -2.34 -18.01 -0.69
C VAL A 113 -2.59 -17.77 0.80
N LEU A 114 -3.32 -16.70 1.13
CA LEU A 114 -3.61 -16.35 2.53
C LEU A 114 -4.58 -17.34 3.17
N GLN A 115 -5.56 -17.87 2.43
CA GLN A 115 -6.48 -18.91 2.91
C GLN A 115 -5.77 -20.25 3.14
N GLY A 116 -4.68 -20.52 2.42
CA GLY A 116 -3.86 -21.71 2.60
C GLY A 116 -2.84 -21.63 3.76
N ALA A 117 -2.79 -20.51 4.48
CA ALA A 117 -1.84 -20.31 5.58
C ALA A 117 -2.06 -21.32 6.72
N GLN A 118 -0.96 -21.82 7.27
CA GLN A 118 -0.95 -22.82 8.34
C GLN A 118 -0.73 -22.17 9.71
N PRO A 119 -1.10 -22.84 10.82
CA PRO A 119 -0.76 -22.37 12.16
C PRO A 119 0.75 -22.13 12.32
N GLY A 120 1.13 -20.94 12.78
CA GLY A 120 2.54 -20.52 12.92
C GLY A 120 3.11 -19.74 11.73
N ASP A 121 2.36 -19.67 10.62
CA ASP A 121 2.66 -18.74 9.53
C ASP A 121 2.40 -17.29 9.95
N ARG A 122 3.14 -16.37 9.32
CA ARG A 122 3.07 -14.93 9.60
C ARG A 122 2.86 -14.16 8.30
N LEU A 123 2.12 -13.06 8.37
CA LEU A 123 1.98 -12.11 7.27
C LEU A 123 2.75 -10.83 7.56
N HIS A 124 3.62 -10.43 6.66
CA HIS A 124 4.29 -9.14 6.65
C HIS A 124 3.77 -8.33 5.47
N ILE A 125 3.26 -7.13 5.74
CA ILE A 125 2.69 -6.26 4.70
C ILE A 125 3.75 -5.26 4.27
N VAL A 126 4.02 -5.19 2.97
CA VAL A 126 4.90 -4.18 2.35
C VAL A 126 4.12 -3.48 1.25
N THR A 127 3.76 -2.24 1.50
CA THR A 127 3.02 -1.41 0.54
C THR A 127 3.92 -0.31 0.01
N HIS A 128 3.71 0.08 -1.25
CA HIS A 128 4.42 1.19 -1.86
C HIS A 128 3.45 2.19 -2.45
N SER A 129 3.68 3.48 -2.21
CA SER A 129 2.86 4.55 -2.78
C SER A 129 1.37 4.33 -2.52
N LEU A 130 0.49 4.53 -3.51
CA LEU A 130 -0.96 4.24 -3.40
C LEU A 130 -1.29 2.80 -2.99
N GLY A 131 -0.37 1.84 -3.05
CA GLY A 131 -0.60 0.49 -2.55
C GLY A 131 -0.97 0.46 -1.06
N SER A 132 -0.50 1.44 -0.27
CA SER A 132 -0.90 1.58 1.14
C SER A 132 -2.36 2.00 1.26
N VAL A 133 -2.76 3.01 0.49
CA VAL A 133 -4.14 3.52 0.44
C VAL A 133 -5.09 2.42 -0.03
N ILE A 134 -4.72 1.72 -1.11
CA ILE A 134 -5.53 0.64 -1.67
C ILE A 134 -5.75 -0.48 -0.65
N LEU A 135 -4.67 -0.94 -0.02
CA LEU A 135 -4.79 -2.02 0.96
C LEU A 135 -5.64 -1.58 2.15
N PHE A 136 -5.41 -0.38 2.69
CA PHE A 136 -6.17 0.11 3.84
C PHE A 136 -7.64 0.35 3.49
N ASP A 137 -7.94 0.87 2.29
CA ASP A 137 -9.32 1.04 1.81
C ASP A 137 -10.03 -0.31 1.71
N LEU A 138 -9.39 -1.34 1.13
CA LEU A 138 -9.95 -2.69 1.08
C LEU A 138 -10.21 -3.28 2.47
N LEU A 139 -9.26 -3.10 3.39
CA LEU A 139 -9.34 -3.70 4.71
C LEU A 139 -10.31 -2.98 5.67
N PHE A 140 -10.48 -1.67 5.54
CA PHE A 140 -11.15 -0.86 6.57
C PHE A 140 -12.27 0.05 6.07
N ALA A 141 -12.32 0.41 4.77
CA ALA A 141 -13.30 1.37 4.28
C ALA A 141 -14.69 0.75 4.08
N THR A 142 -15.74 1.49 4.42
CA THR A 142 -17.14 1.01 4.36
C THR A 142 -17.74 1.07 2.97
N ARG A 143 -17.11 1.77 2.02
CA ARG A 143 -17.60 1.82 0.62
C ARG A 143 -17.78 0.44 0.00
N TRP A 144 -17.02 -0.55 0.48
CA TRP A 144 -17.09 -1.93 0.00
C TRP A 144 -18.25 -2.73 0.58
N ASP A 145 -18.91 -2.21 1.62
CA ASP A 145 -20.05 -2.84 2.26
C ASP A 145 -21.39 -2.41 1.60
N ASP A 146 -21.34 -1.44 0.68
CA ASP A 146 -22.50 -0.88 -0.04
C ASP A 146 -23.22 -1.97 -0.86
N PRO A 147 -24.48 -2.32 -0.53
CA PRO A 147 -25.26 -3.33 -1.27
C PRO A 147 -25.51 -2.98 -2.74
N SER A 148 -25.36 -1.71 -3.14
CA SER A 148 -25.50 -1.32 -4.54
C SER A 148 -24.40 -1.91 -5.44
N LEU A 149 -23.26 -2.34 -4.87
CA LEU A 149 -22.20 -3.06 -5.58
C LEU A 149 -22.71 -4.39 -6.16
N ASP A 150 -23.74 -5.00 -5.59
CA ASP A 150 -24.30 -6.27 -6.05
C ASP A 150 -25.18 -6.11 -7.30
N LYS A 151 -25.58 -4.87 -7.65
CA LYS A 151 -26.50 -4.60 -8.75
C LYS A 151 -25.81 -4.65 -10.12
N ASP A 152 -24.64 -4.04 -10.24
CA ASP A 152 -23.85 -3.97 -11.48
C ASP A 152 -23.02 -5.25 -11.70
N ALA A 153 -23.08 -5.82 -12.90
CA ALA A 153 -22.34 -7.03 -13.27
C ALA A 153 -20.82 -6.88 -13.07
N SER A 154 -20.28 -5.68 -13.30
CA SER A 154 -18.83 -5.40 -13.15
C SER A 154 -18.36 -5.33 -11.70
N THR A 155 -19.28 -5.16 -10.73
CA THR A 155 -18.95 -5.02 -9.30
C THR A 155 -19.58 -6.10 -8.42
N ARG A 156 -20.45 -6.96 -8.94
CA ARG A 156 -21.30 -7.87 -8.13
C ARG A 156 -20.55 -8.82 -7.17
N GLN A 157 -19.31 -9.19 -7.49
CA GLN A 157 -18.50 -10.06 -6.62
C GLN A 157 -17.64 -9.29 -5.60
N THR A 158 -17.63 -7.96 -5.67
CA THR A 158 -16.71 -7.12 -4.92
C THR A 158 -16.93 -7.23 -3.42
N ARG A 159 -18.17 -7.07 -2.96
CA ARG A 159 -18.51 -7.08 -1.53
C ARG A 159 -18.18 -8.43 -0.88
N GLN A 160 -18.53 -9.53 -1.55
CA GLN A 160 -18.19 -10.88 -1.11
C GLN A 160 -16.67 -11.08 -1.04
N THR A 161 -15.94 -10.65 -2.07
CA THR A 161 -14.49 -10.79 -2.12
C THR A 161 -13.80 -9.99 -1.01
N VAL A 162 -14.21 -8.74 -0.78
CA VAL A 162 -13.67 -7.91 0.30
C VAL A 162 -13.96 -8.54 1.67
N THR A 163 -15.16 -9.07 1.86
CA THR A 163 -15.52 -9.78 3.10
C THR A 163 -14.65 -11.02 3.30
N GLN A 164 -14.41 -11.82 2.25
CA GLN A 164 -13.51 -12.98 2.31
C GLN A 164 -12.08 -12.58 2.63
N LEU A 165 -11.58 -11.51 2.01
CA LEU A 165 -10.24 -10.97 2.30
C LEU A 165 -10.11 -10.55 3.76
N ARG A 166 -11.08 -9.79 4.28
CA ARG A 166 -11.12 -9.35 5.69
C ARG A 166 -11.16 -10.55 6.65
N ASN A 167 -12.00 -11.55 6.38
CA ASN A 167 -12.11 -12.77 7.20
C ASN A 167 -10.86 -13.66 7.16
N THR A 168 -9.98 -13.49 6.17
CA THR A 168 -8.73 -14.26 6.08
C THR A 168 -7.65 -13.69 7.00
N LEU A 169 -7.81 -12.46 7.49
CA LEU A 169 -6.86 -11.77 8.36
C LEU A 169 -7.33 -11.79 9.81
N PHE A 170 -6.44 -12.22 10.70
CA PHE A 170 -6.73 -12.23 12.13
C PHE A 170 -7.02 -10.82 12.67
N GLY A 171 -8.08 -10.71 13.46
CA GLY A 171 -8.58 -9.46 14.00
C GLY A 171 -9.53 -8.69 13.08
N LEU A 172 -9.88 -9.22 11.89
CA LEU A 172 -10.76 -8.57 10.93
C LEU A 172 -11.98 -9.42 10.54
N GLY A 173 -12.97 -8.72 9.99
CA GLY A 173 -14.18 -9.33 9.46
C GLY A 173 -15.09 -9.90 10.54
N GLN A 174 -15.89 -10.91 10.16
CA GLN A 174 -16.90 -11.53 11.00
C GLN A 174 -16.32 -12.63 11.90
N GLU A 175 -15.12 -13.12 11.61
CA GLU A 175 -14.41 -14.14 12.40
C GLU A 175 -13.06 -13.61 12.94
N PRO A 176 -13.04 -12.56 13.78
CA PRO A 176 -11.80 -11.86 14.16
C PRO A 176 -10.81 -12.72 14.96
N GLY A 177 -11.21 -13.91 15.43
CA GLY A 177 -10.34 -14.88 16.10
C GLY A 177 -9.67 -15.89 15.16
N ARG A 178 -9.82 -15.77 13.85
CA ARG A 178 -9.30 -16.70 12.83
C ARG A 178 -8.53 -15.96 11.75
N GLY A 179 -7.75 -16.70 10.96
CA GLY A 179 -6.97 -16.16 9.85
C GLY A 179 -5.50 -15.98 10.18
N ILE A 180 -4.75 -15.46 9.20
CA ILE A 180 -3.30 -15.24 9.33
C ILE A 180 -3.03 -13.95 10.12
N HIS A 181 -2.02 -14.02 10.99
CA HIS A 181 -1.62 -12.88 11.82
C HIS A 181 -0.72 -11.92 11.05
N ILE A 182 -1.10 -10.65 11.00
CA ILE A 182 -0.21 -9.58 10.57
C ILE A 182 0.87 -9.41 11.64
N SER A 183 2.13 -9.60 11.22
CA SER A 183 3.31 -9.55 12.08
C SER A 183 4.10 -8.25 11.92
N SER A 184 3.97 -7.57 10.77
CA SER A 184 4.45 -6.20 10.58
C SER A 184 3.78 -5.50 9.40
N VAL A 185 3.85 -4.17 9.41
CA VAL A 185 3.44 -3.30 8.30
C VAL A 185 4.61 -2.41 7.88
N HIS A 186 4.85 -2.30 6.59
CA HIS A 186 5.88 -1.47 5.99
C HIS A 186 5.21 -0.62 4.89
N THR A 187 5.31 0.70 5.01
CA THR A 187 4.75 1.65 4.05
C THR A 187 5.88 2.43 3.39
N LEU A 188 6.14 2.19 2.10
CA LEU A 188 7.22 2.80 1.32
C LEU A 188 6.68 3.99 0.52
N GLY A 189 7.08 5.22 0.86
CA GLY A 189 6.65 6.41 0.11
C GLY A 189 5.13 6.63 0.15
N SER A 190 4.49 6.34 1.27
CA SER A 190 3.04 6.24 1.36
C SER A 190 2.34 7.61 1.43
N PRO A 191 1.35 7.87 0.55
CA PRO A 191 0.53 9.07 0.59
C PRO A 191 -0.67 8.95 1.56
N ILE A 192 -0.71 7.93 2.42
CA ILE A 192 -1.86 7.68 3.32
C ILE A 192 -2.18 8.87 4.22
N ALA A 193 -1.18 9.70 4.57
CA ALA A 193 -1.37 10.96 5.27
C ALA A 193 -2.30 11.91 4.50
N LEU A 194 -2.10 12.06 3.19
CA LEU A 194 -2.95 12.89 2.34
C LEU A 194 -4.35 12.30 2.21
N PHE A 195 -4.45 10.98 1.99
CA PHE A 195 -5.73 10.30 1.85
C PHE A 195 -6.54 10.25 3.14
N SER A 196 -5.89 10.38 4.30
CA SER A 196 -6.60 10.52 5.57
C SER A 196 -7.50 11.76 5.63
N LEU A 197 -7.27 12.77 4.78
CA LEU A 197 -8.18 13.91 4.62
C LEU A 197 -9.57 13.49 4.16
N LEU A 198 -9.70 12.37 3.42
CA LEU A 198 -11.00 11.81 3.06
C LEU A 198 -11.79 11.38 4.29
N SER A 199 -11.14 11.15 5.43
CA SER A 199 -11.74 10.69 6.69
C SER A 199 -11.95 11.82 7.72
N VAL A 200 -11.59 13.07 7.40
CA VAL A 200 -11.61 14.20 8.36
C VAL A 200 -13.01 14.78 8.60
N THR A 201 -13.98 14.54 7.72
CA THR A 201 -15.34 15.11 7.83
C THR A 201 -16.41 14.02 7.86
N GLY A 202 -16.94 13.69 9.05
CA GLY A 202 -18.14 12.84 9.22
C GLY A 202 -18.05 11.45 8.58
N ASP A 203 -19.21 10.79 8.37
CA ASP A 203 -19.38 9.43 7.80
C ASP A 203 -18.77 9.28 6.38
N SER A 204 -17.45 9.34 6.27
CA SER A 204 -16.75 9.07 5.03
C SER A 204 -16.76 7.58 4.75
N THR A 205 -17.26 7.21 3.59
CA THR A 205 -17.20 5.81 3.12
C THR A 205 -15.78 5.35 2.80
N HIS A 206 -14.82 6.27 2.79
CA HIS A 206 -13.38 6.04 2.59
C HIS A 206 -12.59 6.17 3.90
N ASP A 207 -13.22 5.99 5.06
CA ASP A 207 -12.48 5.91 6.33
C ASP A 207 -11.51 4.72 6.31
N LEU A 208 -10.22 5.04 6.17
CA LEU A 208 -9.14 4.07 6.09
C LEU A 208 -8.79 3.45 7.47
N THR A 209 -9.52 3.79 8.52
CA THR A 209 -9.16 3.48 9.91
C THR A 209 -10.27 2.85 10.74
N LYS A 210 -11.52 2.77 10.24
CA LYS A 210 -12.72 2.37 11.00
C LYS A 210 -12.53 1.12 11.86
N ASP A 211 -12.00 0.03 11.27
CA ASP A 211 -11.78 -1.24 11.97
C ASP A 211 -10.31 -1.50 12.33
N LEU A 212 -9.42 -0.59 11.97
CA LEU A 212 -7.98 -0.72 12.21
C LEU A 212 -7.67 -0.82 13.70
N ARG A 213 -8.31 0.02 14.53
CA ARG A 213 -8.10 -0.02 15.98
C ARG A 213 -8.54 -1.34 16.60
N ALA A 214 -9.70 -1.86 16.22
CA ALA A 214 -10.23 -3.12 16.75
C ALA A 214 -9.31 -4.29 16.36
N MET A 215 -8.87 -4.32 15.11
CA MET A 215 -7.89 -5.31 14.63
C MET A 215 -6.57 -5.24 15.39
N LEU A 216 -6.01 -4.03 15.56
CA LEU A 216 -4.76 -3.83 16.29
C LEU A 216 -4.87 -4.26 17.75
N GLN A 217 -5.99 -3.96 18.42
CA GLN A 217 -6.24 -4.38 19.79
C GLN A 217 -6.31 -5.91 19.90
N THR A 218 -7.02 -6.58 18.99
CA THR A 218 -7.13 -8.04 18.94
C THR A 218 -5.76 -8.69 18.70
N LEU A 219 -4.97 -8.18 17.74
CA LEU A 219 -3.60 -8.63 17.51
C LEU A 219 -2.71 -8.41 18.75
N TYR A 220 -2.81 -7.25 19.41
CA TYR A 220 -2.02 -6.95 20.60
C TYR A 220 -2.22 -7.99 21.70
N HIS A 221 -3.48 -8.36 21.98
CA HIS A 221 -3.77 -9.38 22.99
C HIS A 221 -3.26 -10.76 22.59
N GLN A 222 -3.47 -11.16 21.33
CA GLN A 222 -3.00 -12.44 20.81
C GLN A 222 -1.46 -12.56 20.81
N ARG A 223 -0.76 -11.46 20.53
CA ARG A 223 0.72 -11.39 20.50
C ARG A 223 1.35 -11.27 21.89
N GLY A 224 0.59 -11.52 22.96
CA GLY A 224 1.07 -11.43 24.34
C GLY A 224 1.39 -9.99 24.76
N LYS A 225 0.52 -9.05 24.41
CA LYS A 225 0.67 -7.61 24.69
C LYS A 225 1.90 -6.99 24.03
N LYS A 226 2.23 -7.45 22.82
CA LYS A 226 3.28 -6.85 21.97
C LYS A 226 2.65 -6.01 20.87
N ALA A 227 3.04 -4.74 20.80
CA ALA A 227 2.59 -3.82 19.77
C ALA A 227 3.04 -4.28 18.36
N LEU A 228 2.17 -4.10 17.36
CA LEU A 228 2.48 -4.40 15.96
C LEU A 228 3.58 -3.46 15.46
N PRO A 229 4.72 -3.96 14.94
CA PRO A 229 5.70 -3.11 14.29
C PRO A 229 5.13 -2.52 12.99
N TRP A 230 5.11 -1.20 12.88
CA TRP A 230 4.80 -0.50 11.64
C TRP A 230 5.92 0.48 11.30
N TYR A 231 6.59 0.28 10.17
CA TYR A 231 7.62 1.17 9.66
C TYR A 231 7.11 1.97 8.45
N ASN A 232 7.12 3.30 8.57
CA ASN A 232 6.77 4.22 7.51
C ASN A 232 8.03 4.86 6.95
N TYR A 233 8.37 4.51 5.71
CA TYR A 233 9.62 4.91 5.08
C TYR A 233 9.45 6.15 4.22
N LEU A 234 10.37 7.07 4.39
CA LEU A 234 10.33 8.42 3.84
C LEU A 234 11.67 8.73 3.18
N HIS A 235 11.65 9.07 1.90
CA HIS A 235 12.80 9.64 1.23
C HIS A 235 12.67 11.17 1.27
N PRO A 236 13.68 11.96 1.69
CA PRO A 236 13.56 13.41 1.80
C PRO A 236 13.18 14.13 0.49
N GLY A 237 13.53 13.53 -0.65
CA GLY A 237 13.16 14.01 -1.99
C GLY A 237 11.83 13.48 -2.54
N ASP A 238 11.10 12.64 -1.82
CA ASP A 238 9.81 12.10 -2.25
C ASP A 238 8.66 13.04 -1.80
N PRO A 239 7.99 13.74 -2.74
CA PRO A 239 7.04 14.80 -2.40
C PRO A 239 5.70 14.28 -1.83
N ILE A 240 5.42 12.98 -1.92
CA ILE A 240 4.14 12.41 -1.48
C ILE A 240 4.26 11.53 -0.24
N ALA A 241 5.47 11.37 0.30
CA ALA A 241 5.74 10.58 1.49
C ALA A 241 5.79 11.50 2.72
N TYR A 242 4.89 11.27 3.69
CA TYR A 242 4.77 12.11 4.87
C TYR A 242 4.91 11.33 6.18
N PRO A 243 5.50 11.93 7.23
CA PRO A 243 5.52 11.35 8.58
C PRO A 243 4.12 10.99 9.06
N LEU A 244 3.97 9.80 9.64
CA LEU A 244 2.70 9.31 10.18
C LEU A 244 2.66 9.34 11.70
N GLN A 245 3.79 9.34 12.40
CA GLN A 245 3.84 9.27 13.87
C GLN A 245 3.03 10.39 14.52
N GLY A 246 3.16 11.61 14.01
CA GLY A 246 2.41 12.77 14.50
C GLY A 246 0.91 12.74 14.17
N LEU A 247 0.51 11.96 13.15
CA LEU A 247 -0.90 11.83 12.74
C LEU A 247 -1.62 10.70 13.48
N MET A 248 -0.88 9.71 14.01
CA MET A 248 -1.42 8.53 14.69
C MET A 248 -2.49 8.83 15.76
N PRO A 249 -2.29 9.79 16.70
CA PRO A 249 -3.32 10.09 17.71
C PRO A 249 -4.63 10.54 17.08
N ARG A 250 -4.58 11.29 15.99
CA ARG A 250 -5.76 11.78 15.29
C ARG A 250 -6.44 10.67 14.48
N LEU A 251 -5.65 9.82 13.84
CA LEU A 251 -6.16 8.75 12.97
C LEU A 251 -6.70 7.55 13.75
N MET A 252 -6.18 7.26 14.94
CA MET A 252 -6.52 6.02 15.66
C MET A 252 -6.70 6.21 17.18
N GLY A 253 -6.68 7.44 17.69
CA GLY A 253 -6.78 7.71 19.12
C GLY A 253 -5.64 7.06 19.91
N ASN A 254 -5.98 6.32 20.97
CA ASN A 254 -5.04 5.65 21.86
C ASN A 254 -4.43 4.35 21.29
N ALA A 255 -4.53 4.10 19.97
CA ALA A 255 -4.00 2.88 19.36
C ALA A 255 -2.46 2.78 19.42
N GLN A 256 -1.75 3.83 19.84
CA GLN A 256 -0.30 3.78 20.10
C GLN A 256 0.11 2.66 21.07
N LEU A 257 -0.80 2.18 21.93
CA LEU A 257 -0.56 1.02 22.79
C LEU A 257 -0.46 -0.30 21.99
N TYR A 258 -1.11 -0.37 20.84
CA TYR A 258 -1.27 -1.59 20.04
C TYR A 258 -0.35 -1.63 18.82
N VAL A 259 0.20 -0.48 18.42
CA VAL A 259 1.08 -0.35 17.26
C VAL A 259 2.30 0.51 17.58
N HIS A 260 3.47 0.01 17.19
CA HIS A 260 4.72 0.73 17.29
C HIS A 260 5.04 1.29 15.91
N LEU A 261 4.47 2.47 15.61
CA LEU A 261 4.74 3.17 14.36
C LEU A 261 6.06 3.93 14.44
N ARG A 262 6.94 3.72 13.45
CA ARG A 262 8.22 4.42 13.28
C ARG A 262 8.31 5.07 11.92
N ASP A 263 8.50 6.38 11.89
CA ASP A 263 8.91 7.09 10.68
C ASP A 263 10.42 6.87 10.46
N VAL A 264 10.81 6.39 9.28
CA VAL A 264 12.18 5.98 8.95
C VAL A 264 12.64 6.72 7.71
N ILE A 265 13.66 7.57 7.85
CA ILE A 265 14.28 8.24 6.71
C ILE A 265 15.21 7.27 5.98
N THR A 266 15.05 7.12 4.66
CA THR A 266 15.82 6.14 3.86
C THR A 266 17.10 6.69 3.25
N GLU A 267 17.23 8.01 3.13
CA GLU A 267 18.42 8.71 2.62
C GLU A 267 18.83 9.83 3.59
N HIS A 268 20.10 9.84 3.97
CA HIS A 268 20.67 10.75 4.99
C HIS A 268 21.61 11.79 4.38
N ARG A 269 21.91 11.69 3.08
CA ARG A 269 22.66 12.73 2.36
C ARG A 269 21.78 13.98 2.26
N GLY A 270 22.27 15.09 2.80
CA GLY A 270 21.61 16.39 2.70
C GLY A 270 21.38 16.78 1.24
N LEU A 271 20.34 17.58 1.00
CA LEU A 271 20.10 18.17 -0.31
C LEU A 271 21.37 18.94 -0.75
N PRO A 272 21.88 18.77 -1.97
CA PRO A 272 22.81 19.75 -2.50
C PRO A 272 22.12 21.12 -2.50
N ILE A 273 22.66 22.05 -1.70
CA ILE A 273 22.12 23.37 -1.32
C ILE A 273 21.84 24.29 -2.54
N THR A 274 22.20 23.89 -3.75
CA THR A 274 22.15 24.72 -4.96
C THR A 274 20.82 24.72 -5.73
N TRP A 275 19.75 24.05 -5.28
CA TRP A 275 18.58 23.76 -6.14
C TRP A 275 17.25 24.23 -5.54
N GLY A 276 17.13 25.54 -5.27
CA GLY A 276 15.93 26.18 -4.73
C GLY A 276 14.65 26.10 -5.59
N ARG A 277 14.63 25.35 -6.70
CA ARG A 277 13.45 25.12 -7.54
C ARG A 277 13.55 23.74 -8.20
N LEU A 278 12.52 22.90 -8.01
CA LEU A 278 12.22 21.59 -8.65
C LEU A 278 12.61 20.27 -7.94
N PRO A 279 12.27 20.07 -6.65
CA PRO A 279 12.17 18.73 -6.04
C PRO A 279 11.19 17.78 -6.77
N LEU A 280 10.15 18.33 -7.41
CA LEU A 280 9.09 17.59 -8.10
C LEU A 280 9.58 16.80 -9.35
N LEU A 281 10.68 17.21 -10.00
CA LEU A 281 11.22 16.48 -11.16
C LEU A 281 12.02 15.24 -10.76
N TRP A 282 12.56 15.21 -9.54
CA TRP A 282 13.36 14.11 -9.00
C TRP A 282 12.55 13.19 -8.07
N GLY A 283 11.30 13.56 -7.79
CA GLY A 283 10.37 12.78 -6.99
C GLY A 283 10.21 11.36 -7.51
N GLY A 284 10.27 11.12 -8.82
CA GLY A 284 10.17 9.79 -9.41
C GLY A 284 11.29 8.81 -8.99
N ASP A 285 12.54 9.26 -9.00
CA ASP A 285 13.70 8.45 -8.63
C ASP A 285 13.75 8.25 -7.11
N ALA A 286 13.47 9.30 -6.34
CA ALA A 286 13.31 9.22 -4.89
C ALA A 286 12.21 8.23 -4.49
N HIS A 287 11.06 8.30 -5.18
CA HIS A 287 9.88 7.50 -4.87
C HIS A 287 10.03 6.03 -5.26
N SER A 288 10.83 5.70 -6.26
CA SER A 288 11.17 4.31 -6.58
C SER A 288 12.40 3.80 -5.80
N GLY A 289 13.20 4.69 -5.22
CA GLY A 289 14.44 4.37 -4.50
C GLY A 289 14.27 3.47 -3.27
N TYR A 290 13.08 3.41 -2.65
CA TYR A 290 12.83 2.57 -1.47
C TYR A 290 13.17 1.10 -1.68
N TRP A 291 12.90 0.57 -2.87
CA TRP A 291 13.13 -0.84 -3.19
C TRP A 291 14.59 -1.25 -3.14
N LYS A 292 15.51 -0.28 -3.30
CA LYS A 292 16.96 -0.47 -3.28
C LYS A 292 17.61 0.03 -1.99
N SER A 293 16.82 0.52 -1.03
CA SER A 293 17.34 1.10 0.20
C SER A 293 17.89 0.03 1.14
N SER A 294 19.15 0.19 1.53
CA SER A 294 19.78 -0.65 2.58
C SER A 294 19.06 -0.51 3.92
N THR A 295 18.47 0.65 4.21
CA THR A 295 17.68 0.89 5.42
C THR A 295 16.41 0.03 5.42
N VAL A 296 15.69 -0.02 4.28
CA VAL A 296 14.50 -0.88 4.13
C VAL A 296 14.88 -2.35 4.30
N VAL A 297 15.96 -2.80 3.65
CA VAL A 297 16.48 -4.18 3.78
C VAL A 297 16.79 -4.50 5.25
N LYS A 298 17.57 -3.64 5.93
CA LYS A 298 17.98 -3.86 7.32
C LYS A 298 16.77 -4.01 8.24
N THR A 299 15.78 -3.13 8.12
CA THR A 299 14.58 -3.19 8.96
C THR A 299 13.72 -4.42 8.66
N LEU A 300 13.59 -4.83 7.39
CA LEU A 300 12.89 -6.07 7.04
C LEU A 300 13.60 -7.29 7.64
N VAL A 301 14.94 -7.33 7.61
CA VAL A 301 15.75 -8.38 8.23
C VAL A 301 15.51 -8.47 9.74
N GLU A 302 15.46 -7.34 10.44
CA GLU A 302 15.21 -7.29 11.88
C GLU A 302 13.83 -7.82 12.27
N VAL A 303 12.83 -7.66 11.40
CA VAL A 303 11.44 -8.06 11.64
C VAL A 303 11.14 -9.51 11.24
N LEU A 304 11.86 -10.02 10.24
CA LEU A 304 11.70 -11.38 9.72
C LEU A 304 12.58 -12.42 10.43
N ARG A 305 13.51 -12.00 11.29
CA ARG A 305 14.24 -12.89 12.20
C ARG A 305 13.35 -13.34 13.35
#